data_AF-A0A7W0ZW61-F1
#
_entry.id   AF-A0A7W0ZW61-F1
#
_cell.length_a   1.000
_cell.length_b   1.000
_cell.length_c   1.000
_cell.angle_alpha   90.00
_cell.angle_beta   90.00
_cell.angle_gamma   90.00
#
_symmetry.space_group_name_H-M   'P 1'
#
loop_
_entity.id
_entity.type
_entity.pdbx_description
1 polymer ?
#
loop_
_entity_poly.entity_id
_entity_poly.type
_entity_poly.pdbx_seq_one_letter_code
_entity_poly.pdbx_strand_id
1 'polypeptide(L)'
;MKNLTIAFLAAASLFTVSACKKKGGGDAGEAVAKMENFTKDMCACKDKACADKVQEGMTKWSTDMAAKGGEKKDEKPDEATMKKMTEVGQKYAECMTKAMTPADGAAPTGSDPATGSAAAADPAAAGGAAAAGDLPAECNDYKAAIEALAKCDKLPQQTRDALKQSYEQTSTAWASVPAEGKAALATACKSAADAVKQSAAACN
;
A
#
# COMPACT_ATOMS: atom_id res chain seq x y z
N MET A 1 18.68 -42.24 -3.96
CA MET A 1 19.70 -43.15 -3.39
C MET A 1 20.98 -43.02 -4.19
N LYS A 2 22.11 -42.81 -3.50
CA LYS A 2 23.52 -42.91 -3.96
C LYS A 2 23.97 -41.70 -4.82
N ASN A 3 24.85 -40.79 -4.37
CA ASN A 3 26.11 -41.01 -3.65
C ASN A 3 26.45 -39.89 -2.65
N LEU A 4 26.72 -40.31 -1.41
CA LEU A 4 27.56 -39.64 -0.42
C LEU A 4 29.03 -39.92 -0.74
N THR A 5 29.93 -38.95 -0.55
CA THR A 5 31.19 -39.03 0.24
C THR A 5 32.16 -37.89 -0.16
N ILE A 6 32.44 -36.91 0.72
CA ILE A 6 33.58 -36.81 1.68
C ILE A 6 34.87 -36.23 1.05
N ALA A 7 35.28 -35.07 1.57
CA ALA A 7 36.64 -34.51 1.79
C ALA A 7 36.57 -32.98 1.61
N PHE A 8 36.41 -32.13 2.64
CA PHE A 8 37.38 -31.77 3.69
C PHE A 8 38.81 -31.51 3.16
N LEU A 9 39.14 -30.22 2.98
CA LEU A 9 40.47 -29.58 3.07
C LEU A 9 40.22 -28.06 2.89
N ALA A 10 40.01 -27.29 3.96
CA ALA A 10 41.05 -26.66 4.78
C ALA A 10 41.99 -25.74 3.98
N ALA A 11 41.53 -24.50 3.74
CA ALA A 11 42.39 -23.31 3.58
C ALA A 11 41.52 -22.03 3.56
N ALA A 12 41.19 -21.47 4.74
CA ALA A 12 40.93 -20.04 4.93
C ALA A 12 40.76 -19.74 6.42
N SER A 13 41.82 -19.92 7.19
CA SER A 13 41.95 -19.36 8.53
C SER A 13 42.60 -17.97 8.42
N LEU A 14 41.79 -16.92 8.31
CA LEU A 14 42.08 -15.52 8.70
C LEU A 14 40.71 -14.85 8.96
N PHE A 15 40.11 -15.01 10.14
CA PHE A 15 40.14 -14.03 11.24
C PHE A 15 39.99 -12.54 10.85
N THR A 16 38.96 -11.92 11.45
CA THR A 16 38.79 -10.49 11.83
C THR A 16 38.62 -9.49 10.68
N VAL A 17 37.58 -8.63 10.57
CA VAL A 17 36.90 -7.78 11.55
C VAL A 17 35.52 -7.37 10.96
N SER A 18 34.50 -7.22 11.80
CA SER A 18 33.30 -6.38 11.57
C SER A 18 32.15 -6.87 10.63
N ALA A 19 30.93 -6.79 11.18
CA ALA A 19 29.61 -6.86 10.55
C ALA A 19 28.95 -8.24 10.35
N CYS A 20 27.88 -8.43 11.12
CA CYS A 20 26.86 -9.46 11.02
C CYS A 20 26.52 -9.86 9.57
N LYS A 21 26.93 -11.05 9.14
CA LYS A 21 26.38 -11.71 7.95
C LYS A 21 25.98 -13.15 8.26
N LYS A 22 25.10 -13.28 9.26
CA LYS A 22 24.35 -14.50 9.51
C LYS A 22 23.13 -14.52 8.59
N LYS A 23 23.27 -15.17 7.43
CA LYS A 23 22.23 -15.96 6.74
C LYS A 23 20.77 -15.61 7.13
N GLY A 24 20.30 -14.42 6.73
CA GLY A 24 18.97 -13.88 7.05
C GLY A 24 18.06 -13.73 5.82
N GLY A 25 18.19 -14.63 4.84
CA GLY A 25 17.38 -14.62 3.60
C GLY A 25 16.25 -15.66 3.61
N GLY A 26 15.67 -15.97 4.77
CA GLY A 26 14.64 -17.00 4.91
C GLY A 26 13.23 -16.49 4.69
N ASP A 27 12.81 -15.47 5.43
CA ASP A 27 11.39 -15.10 5.52
C ASP A 27 10.95 -14.02 4.51
N ALA A 28 11.78 -12.99 4.27
CA ALA A 28 11.43 -11.91 3.34
C ALA A 28 11.40 -12.36 1.87
N GLY A 29 12.36 -13.22 1.47
CA GLY A 29 12.42 -13.77 0.12
C GLY A 29 11.25 -14.72 -0.18
N GLU A 30 10.83 -15.50 0.82
CA GLU A 30 9.67 -16.39 0.70
C GLU A 30 8.36 -15.59 0.61
N ALA A 31 8.24 -14.48 1.36
CA ALA A 31 7.08 -13.60 1.28
C ALA A 31 6.94 -12.91 -0.08
N VAL A 32 8.04 -12.41 -0.66
CA VAL A 32 8.04 -11.81 -2.01
C VAL A 32 7.70 -12.85 -3.06
N ALA A 33 8.28 -14.05 -2.99
CA ALA A 33 7.96 -15.14 -3.91
C ALA A 33 6.48 -15.56 -3.84
N LYS A 34 5.88 -15.52 -2.64
CA LYS A 34 4.46 -15.82 -2.47
C LYS A 34 3.56 -14.74 -3.07
N MET A 35 3.89 -13.46 -2.88
CA MET A 35 3.17 -12.36 -3.54
C MET A 35 3.29 -12.45 -5.08
N GLU A 36 4.47 -12.76 -5.62
CA GLU A 36 4.64 -12.95 -7.07
C GLU A 36 3.75 -14.07 -7.63
N ASN A 37 3.54 -15.15 -6.87
CA ASN A 37 2.65 -16.23 -7.26
C ASN A 37 1.18 -15.78 -7.24
N PHE A 38 0.74 -15.07 -6.19
CA PHE A 38 -0.61 -14.50 -6.18
C PHE A 38 -0.84 -13.52 -7.34
N THR A 39 0.17 -12.70 -7.67
CA THR A 39 0.10 -11.84 -8.85
C THR A 39 -0.06 -12.65 -10.13
N LYS A 40 0.74 -13.71 -10.34
CA LYS A 40 0.59 -14.57 -11.53
C LYS A 40 -0.79 -15.23 -11.60
N ASP A 41 -1.27 -15.76 -10.48
CA ASP A 41 -2.58 -16.40 -10.40
C ASP A 41 -3.69 -15.38 -10.70
N MET A 42 -3.60 -14.17 -10.14
CA MET A 42 -4.53 -13.06 -10.42
C MET A 42 -4.49 -12.64 -11.89
N CYS A 43 -3.31 -12.57 -12.50
CA CYS A 43 -3.16 -12.26 -13.93
C CYS A 43 -3.71 -13.35 -14.84
N ALA A 44 -3.68 -14.61 -14.39
CA ALA A 44 -4.22 -15.74 -15.13
C ALA A 44 -5.76 -15.84 -15.01
N CYS A 45 -6.33 -15.17 -14.01
CA CYS A 45 -7.78 -15.13 -13.82
C CYS A 45 -8.49 -14.40 -14.96
N LYS A 46 -9.59 -15.01 -15.41
CA LYS A 46 -10.45 -14.50 -16.49
C LYS A 46 -11.82 -14.06 -15.99
N ASP A 47 -12.10 -14.34 -14.72
CA ASP A 47 -13.41 -14.15 -14.12
C ASP A 47 -13.25 -13.83 -12.63
N LYS A 48 -14.33 -13.28 -12.08
CA LYS A 48 -14.37 -12.84 -10.68
C LYS A 48 -14.18 -14.01 -9.71
N ALA A 49 -14.68 -15.21 -10.00
CA ALA A 49 -14.56 -16.34 -9.07
C ALA A 49 -13.11 -16.83 -8.95
N CYS A 50 -12.33 -16.74 -10.02
CA CYS A 50 -10.89 -16.95 -9.97
C CYS A 50 -10.21 -15.87 -9.12
N ALA A 51 -10.51 -14.59 -9.36
CA ALA A 51 -9.95 -13.48 -8.59
C ALA A 51 -10.29 -13.59 -7.10
N ASP A 52 -11.54 -13.94 -6.76
CA ASP A 52 -12.02 -14.15 -5.39
C ASP A 52 -11.20 -15.25 -4.69
N LYS A 53 -10.92 -16.38 -5.37
CA LYS A 53 -10.08 -17.46 -4.81
C LYS A 53 -8.63 -17.04 -4.59
N VAL A 54 -8.06 -16.25 -5.50
CA VAL A 54 -6.70 -15.71 -5.34
C VAL A 54 -6.66 -14.76 -4.14
N GLN A 55 -7.68 -13.92 -3.98
CA GLN A 55 -7.80 -13.00 -2.86
C GLN A 55 -7.99 -13.74 -1.51
N GLU A 56 -8.84 -14.78 -1.46
CA GLU A 56 -8.95 -15.66 -0.29
C GLU A 56 -7.61 -16.33 0.07
N GLY A 57 -6.88 -16.80 -0.94
CA GLY A 57 -5.53 -17.35 -0.77
C GLY A 57 -4.56 -16.34 -0.17
N MET A 58 -4.62 -15.09 -0.64
CA MET A 58 -3.80 -13.98 -0.15
C MET A 58 -4.16 -13.62 1.30
N THR A 59 -5.46 -13.53 1.64
CA THR A 59 -5.93 -13.28 3.01
C THR A 59 -5.49 -14.39 3.96
N LYS A 60 -5.68 -15.66 3.58
CA LYS A 60 -5.28 -16.81 4.40
C LYS A 60 -3.77 -16.84 4.63
N TRP A 61 -2.99 -16.58 3.59
CA TRP A 61 -1.55 -16.48 3.71
C TRP A 61 -1.12 -15.30 4.60
N SER A 62 -1.75 -14.13 4.46
CA SER A 62 -1.48 -12.97 5.32
C SER A 62 -1.77 -13.26 6.80
N THR A 63 -2.87 -13.94 7.11
CA THR A 63 -3.19 -14.37 8.49
C THR A 63 -2.19 -15.41 9.01
N ASP A 64 -1.79 -16.38 8.19
CA ASP A 64 -0.76 -17.37 8.54
C ASP A 64 0.60 -16.70 8.80
N MET A 65 0.98 -15.71 7.98
CA MET A 65 2.18 -14.90 8.19
C MET A 65 2.10 -14.05 9.46
N ALA A 66 0.94 -13.46 9.78
CA ALA A 66 0.75 -12.71 11.02
C ALA A 66 0.84 -13.63 12.26
N ALA A 67 0.30 -14.85 12.16
CA ALA A 67 0.39 -15.86 13.22
C ALA A 67 1.81 -16.40 13.40
N LYS A 68 2.60 -16.49 12.32
CA LYS A 68 3.99 -16.98 12.35
C LYS A 68 5.04 -15.87 12.58
N GLY A 69 4.72 -14.62 12.28
CA GLY A 69 5.65 -13.48 12.24
C GLY A 69 5.79 -12.69 13.55
N GLY A 70 5.24 -13.19 14.66
CA GLY A 70 5.13 -12.47 15.94
C GLY A 70 6.44 -12.10 16.67
N GLU A 71 7.64 -12.41 16.17
CA GLU A 71 8.88 -12.26 16.95
C GLU A 71 10.06 -11.54 16.28
N LYS A 72 9.91 -10.91 15.10
CA LYS A 72 11.04 -10.15 14.49
C LYS A 72 10.60 -8.78 13.99
N LYS A 73 10.60 -7.79 14.89
CA LYS A 73 10.07 -6.45 14.65
C LYS A 73 11.11 -5.40 14.21
N ASP A 74 12.37 -5.76 14.05
CA ASP A 74 13.46 -4.76 13.90
C ASP A 74 14.38 -4.96 12.69
N GLU A 75 13.93 -5.67 11.65
CA GLU A 75 14.67 -5.75 10.39
C GLU A 75 13.92 -4.97 9.31
N LYS A 76 14.39 -3.75 9.04
CA LYS A 76 13.86 -2.94 7.93
C LYS A 76 14.03 -3.72 6.62
N PRO A 77 12.99 -3.83 5.79
CA PRO A 77 13.14 -4.38 4.45
C PRO A 77 14.28 -3.65 3.73
N ASP A 78 15.21 -4.40 3.16
CA ASP A 78 16.25 -3.81 2.34
C ASP A 78 15.63 -3.14 1.09
N GLU A 79 16.35 -2.19 0.51
CA GLU A 79 15.89 -1.40 -0.64
C GLU A 79 15.49 -2.27 -1.85
N ALA A 80 16.16 -3.41 -2.05
CA ALA A 80 15.83 -4.32 -3.15
C ALA A 80 14.53 -5.09 -2.88
N THR A 81 14.27 -5.47 -1.64
CA THR A 81 12.99 -6.04 -1.21
C THR A 81 11.84 -5.04 -1.33
N MET A 82 12.05 -3.78 -0.93
CA MET A 82 11.04 -2.73 -1.13
C MET A 82 10.74 -2.50 -2.62
N LYS A 83 11.77 -2.42 -3.47
CA LYS A 83 11.59 -2.27 -4.91
C LYS A 83 10.80 -3.43 -5.51
N LYS A 84 11.10 -4.67 -5.11
CA LYS A 84 10.33 -5.85 -5.54
C LYS A 84 8.89 -5.83 -5.06
N MET A 85 8.63 -5.44 -3.80
CA MET A 85 7.25 -5.28 -3.32
C MET A 85 6.47 -4.24 -4.13
N THR A 86 7.10 -3.12 -4.48
CA THR A 86 6.47 -2.10 -5.34
C THR A 86 6.19 -2.63 -6.74
N GLU A 87 7.15 -3.31 -7.39
CA GLU A 87 6.96 -3.89 -8.74
C GLU A 87 5.87 -4.98 -8.75
N VAL A 88 5.83 -5.82 -7.72
CA VAL A 88 4.82 -6.87 -7.56
C VAL A 88 3.44 -6.26 -7.29
N GLY A 89 3.36 -5.20 -6.47
CA GLY A 89 2.13 -4.45 -6.20
C GLY A 89 1.57 -3.78 -7.45
N GLN A 90 2.43 -3.15 -8.28
CA GLN A 90 2.02 -2.56 -9.55
C GLN A 90 1.46 -3.62 -10.52
N LYS A 91 2.17 -4.74 -10.71
CA LYS A 91 1.68 -5.83 -11.56
C LYS A 91 0.39 -6.46 -11.05
N TYR A 92 0.23 -6.57 -9.73
CA TYR A 92 -0.99 -7.05 -9.13
C TYR A 92 -2.17 -6.12 -9.44
N ALA A 93 -1.98 -4.80 -9.30
CA ALA A 93 -3.01 -3.80 -9.62
C ALA A 93 -3.37 -3.79 -11.11
N GLU A 94 -2.38 -3.91 -12.01
CA GLU A 94 -2.62 -4.03 -13.46
C GLU A 94 -3.45 -5.28 -13.79
N CYS A 95 -3.12 -6.40 -13.17
CA CYS A 95 -3.82 -7.66 -13.39
C CYS A 95 -5.22 -7.67 -12.80
N MET A 96 -5.41 -7.08 -11.61
CA MET A 96 -6.74 -6.89 -11.04
C MET A 96 -7.59 -5.99 -11.94
N THR A 97 -7.04 -4.87 -12.40
CA THR A 97 -7.73 -3.97 -13.34
C THR A 97 -8.13 -4.70 -14.61
N LYS A 98 -7.24 -5.53 -15.17
CA LYS A 98 -7.53 -6.33 -16.36
C LYS A 98 -8.57 -7.43 -16.11
N ALA A 99 -8.55 -8.07 -14.94
CA ALA A 99 -9.49 -9.12 -14.57
C ALA A 99 -10.88 -8.57 -14.18
N MET A 100 -10.94 -7.33 -13.70
CA MET A 100 -12.18 -6.63 -13.32
C MET A 100 -12.75 -5.74 -14.43
N THR A 101 -12.01 -5.47 -15.49
CA THR A 101 -12.53 -4.77 -16.68
C THR A 101 -13.24 -5.79 -17.58
N PRO A 102 -14.58 -5.75 -17.71
CA PRO A 102 -15.28 -6.64 -18.63
C PRO A 102 -14.89 -6.34 -20.09
N ALA A 103 -14.75 -7.38 -20.91
CA ALA A 103 -14.42 -7.28 -22.34
C ALA A 103 -15.58 -6.73 -23.20
N ASP A 104 -16.77 -6.60 -22.64
CA ASP A 104 -17.93 -5.99 -23.28
C ASP A 104 -18.30 -4.71 -22.54
N GLY A 105 -18.21 -3.59 -23.24
CA GLY A 105 -18.42 -2.25 -22.71
C GLY A 105 -19.81 -2.09 -22.08
N ALA A 106 -19.84 -2.17 -20.75
CA ALA A 106 -20.86 -1.57 -19.92
C ALA A 106 -20.15 -0.96 -18.71
N ALA A 107 -20.24 0.36 -18.59
CA ALA A 107 -19.66 1.13 -17.50
C ALA A 107 -20.09 0.54 -16.15
N PRO A 108 -19.17 0.34 -15.18
CA PRO A 108 -19.57 -0.09 -13.85
C PRO A 108 -20.26 1.08 -13.15
N THR A 109 -21.58 0.95 -13.02
CA THR A 109 -22.33 1.61 -11.95
C THR A 109 -21.89 0.96 -10.63
N GLY A 110 -21.56 1.80 -9.66
CA GLY A 110 -20.85 1.41 -8.45
C GLY A 110 -21.59 0.38 -7.58
N SER A 111 -20.81 -0.44 -6.91
CA SER A 111 -21.07 -0.97 -5.56
C SER A 111 -19.76 -1.55 -5.02
N ASP A 112 -19.15 -0.75 -4.16
CA ASP A 112 -18.01 -1.02 -3.30
C ASP A 112 -18.37 -2.12 -2.26
N PRO A 113 -17.41 -2.98 -1.86
CA PRO A 113 -17.08 -2.93 -0.45
C PRO A 113 -15.58 -2.78 -0.21
N ALA A 114 -15.26 -1.65 0.41
CA ALA A 114 -14.06 -1.31 1.11
C ALA A 114 -13.70 -2.37 2.14
N THR A 115 -12.41 -2.70 2.21
CA THR A 115 -11.63 -2.74 3.46
C THR A 115 -10.17 -2.84 3.07
N GLY A 116 -9.36 -1.83 3.44
CA GLY A 116 -7.91 -1.93 3.41
C GLY A 116 -7.19 -0.70 2.89
N SER A 117 -7.17 0.34 3.72
CA SER A 117 -6.33 1.53 3.59
C SER A 117 -4.85 1.18 3.37
N ALA A 118 -4.33 1.40 2.17
CA ALA A 118 -2.96 1.89 1.94
C ALA A 118 -2.91 2.59 0.58
N ALA A 119 -2.48 3.85 0.63
CA ALA A 119 -2.43 4.78 -0.48
C ALA A 119 -1.57 4.28 -1.65
N ALA A 120 -2.10 4.39 -2.86
CA ALA A 120 -1.40 4.91 -4.03
C ALA A 120 -2.45 5.30 -5.08
N ALA A 121 -2.67 6.60 -5.25
CA ALA A 121 -3.18 7.14 -6.49
C ALA A 121 -2.21 8.23 -6.93
N ASP A 122 -1.29 7.84 -7.80
CA ASP A 122 -0.91 8.66 -8.95
C ASP A 122 -1.62 8.02 -10.16
N PRO A 123 -2.20 8.83 -11.06
CA PRO A 123 -1.43 9.09 -12.25
C PRO A 123 -1.34 10.58 -12.58
N ALA A 124 -0.12 10.99 -12.91
CA ALA A 124 0.24 12.21 -13.60
C ALA A 124 -0.52 12.40 -14.92
N ALA A 125 -1.04 13.61 -15.13
CA ALA A 125 -1.13 14.25 -16.45
C ALA A 125 -1.05 15.77 -16.30
N ALA A 126 -0.33 16.40 -17.21
CA ALA A 126 0.16 17.77 -17.17
C ALA A 126 -0.92 18.86 -17.38
N GLY A 127 -0.63 20.05 -16.83
CA GLY A 127 -0.98 21.33 -17.47
C GLY A 127 -1.87 22.28 -16.66
N GLY A 128 -1.31 23.46 -16.33
CA GLY A 128 -2.08 24.69 -16.15
C GLY A 128 -2.25 25.17 -14.70
N ALA A 129 -1.59 26.30 -14.39
CA ALA A 129 -1.78 27.04 -13.15
C ALA A 129 -3.18 27.67 -13.07
N ALA A 130 -3.91 27.42 -11.99
CA ALA A 130 -5.08 28.21 -11.59
C ALA A 130 -5.00 28.53 -10.09
N ALA A 131 -5.45 29.73 -9.73
CA ALA A 131 -5.20 30.37 -8.45
C ALA A 131 -5.83 29.65 -7.23
N ALA A 132 -5.15 29.79 -6.09
CA ALA A 132 -5.43 29.19 -4.78
C ALA A 132 -6.73 29.65 -4.07
N GLY A 133 -7.73 30.15 -4.79
CA GLY A 133 -8.95 30.73 -4.20
C GLY A 133 -10.21 29.85 -4.27
N ASP A 134 -10.14 28.67 -4.87
CA ASP A 134 -11.33 28.06 -5.49
C ASP A 134 -11.44 26.56 -5.15
N LEU A 135 -11.25 26.26 -3.87
CA LEU A 135 -11.19 24.91 -3.31
C LEU A 135 -12.60 24.52 -2.80
N PRO A 136 -13.14 23.33 -3.15
CA PRO A 136 -14.50 22.94 -2.75
C PRO A 136 -14.69 22.95 -1.23
N ALA A 137 -15.89 23.30 -0.77
CA ALA A 137 -16.23 23.32 0.67
C ALA A 137 -15.88 22.00 1.38
N GLU A 138 -16.12 20.86 0.72
CA GLU A 138 -15.82 19.52 1.23
C GLU A 138 -14.32 19.32 1.55
N CYS A 139 -13.43 19.98 0.82
CA CYS A 139 -11.99 19.93 1.09
C CYS A 139 -11.56 20.86 2.23
N ASN A 140 -12.28 21.96 2.45
CA ASN A 140 -12.12 22.77 3.66
C ASN A 140 -12.60 21.99 4.90
N ASP A 141 -13.68 21.20 4.78
CA ASP A 141 -14.14 20.31 5.85
C ASP A 141 -13.13 19.20 6.18
N TYR A 142 -12.47 18.65 5.16
CA TYR A 142 -11.39 17.67 5.37
C TYR A 142 -10.20 18.29 6.12
N LYS A 143 -9.80 19.52 5.76
CA LYS A 143 -8.78 20.27 6.51
C LYS A 143 -9.14 20.43 7.97
N ALA A 144 -10.37 20.90 8.23
CA ALA A 144 -10.86 21.10 9.59
C ALA A 144 -10.88 19.79 10.39
N ALA A 145 -11.27 18.68 9.75
CA ALA A 145 -11.25 17.36 10.36
C ALA A 145 -9.82 16.90 10.72
N ILE A 146 -8.84 17.13 9.85
CA ILE A 146 -7.42 16.81 10.14
C ILE A 146 -6.87 17.69 11.26
N GLU A 147 -7.19 18.97 11.28
CA GLU A 147 -6.77 19.85 12.39
C GLU A 147 -7.40 19.44 13.72
N ALA A 148 -8.65 18.97 13.71
CA ALA A 148 -9.30 18.41 14.90
C ALA A 148 -8.61 17.12 15.34
N LEU A 149 -8.31 16.21 14.40
CA LEU A 149 -7.58 14.98 14.69
C LEU A 149 -6.15 15.25 15.18
N ALA A 150 -5.49 16.29 14.68
CA ALA A 150 -4.15 16.69 15.10
C ALA A 150 -4.11 17.25 16.52
N LYS A 151 -5.25 17.70 17.06
CA LYS A 151 -5.43 18.11 18.46
C LYS A 151 -5.82 16.95 19.37
N CYS A 152 -6.01 15.74 18.83
CA CYS A 152 -6.37 14.58 19.62
C CYS A 152 -5.19 14.04 20.42
N ASP A 153 -5.17 14.26 21.73
CA ASP A 153 -4.12 13.73 22.60
C ASP A 153 -4.09 12.20 22.68
N LYS A 154 -5.19 11.53 22.32
CA LYS A 154 -5.25 10.06 22.26
C LYS A 154 -4.52 9.45 21.07
N LEU A 155 -4.19 10.23 20.04
CA LEU A 155 -3.35 9.77 18.94
C LEU A 155 -1.88 10.08 19.21
N PRO A 156 -0.93 9.19 18.86
CA PRO A 156 0.49 9.50 18.98
C PRO A 156 0.85 10.77 18.19
N GLN A 157 1.75 11.59 18.74
CA GLN A 157 2.20 12.82 18.09
C GLN A 157 2.73 12.55 16.67
N GLN A 158 3.49 11.47 16.50
CA GLN A 158 3.98 11.02 15.20
C GLN A 158 2.85 10.78 14.18
N THR A 159 1.73 10.20 14.61
CA THR A 159 0.56 9.96 13.76
C THR A 159 -0.10 11.27 13.36
N ARG A 160 -0.23 12.22 14.31
CA ARG A 160 -0.83 13.53 14.05
C ARG A 160 0.01 14.38 13.10
N ASP A 161 1.33 14.38 13.30
CA ASP A 161 2.27 15.09 12.43
C ASP A 161 2.31 14.47 11.03
N ALA A 162 2.28 13.13 10.93
CA ALA A 162 2.21 12.43 9.64
C ALA A 162 0.91 12.74 8.87
N LEU A 163 -0.25 12.75 9.53
CA LEU A 163 -1.52 13.13 8.89
C LEU A 163 -1.49 14.58 8.40
N LYS A 164 -0.92 15.49 9.20
CA LYS A 164 -0.79 16.90 8.83
C LYS A 164 0.14 17.08 7.63
N GLN A 165 1.29 16.40 7.64
CA GLN A 165 2.24 16.42 6.53
C GLN A 165 1.64 15.83 5.25
N SER A 166 0.89 14.71 5.36
CA SER A 166 0.21 14.11 4.22
C SER A 166 -0.83 15.06 3.62
N TYR A 167 -1.60 15.76 4.46
CA TYR A 167 -2.58 16.74 3.98
C TYR A 167 -1.92 17.91 3.25
N GLU A 168 -0.85 18.48 3.81
CA GLU A 168 -0.13 19.60 3.18
C GLU A 168 0.38 19.19 1.79
N GLN A 169 0.99 18.01 1.68
CA GLN A 169 1.45 17.46 0.40
C GLN A 169 0.30 17.31 -0.61
N THR A 170 -0.81 16.71 -0.20
CA THR A 170 -1.95 16.48 -1.08
C THR A 170 -2.67 17.79 -1.45
N SER A 171 -2.80 18.72 -0.51
CA SER A 171 -3.47 20.00 -0.72
C SER A 171 -2.70 20.94 -1.65
N THR A 172 -1.37 20.84 -1.67
CA THR A 172 -0.54 21.59 -2.62
C THR A 172 -0.82 21.16 -4.06
N ALA A 173 -1.11 19.87 -4.30
CA ALA A 173 -1.46 19.35 -5.62
C ALA A 173 -2.84 19.82 -6.09
N TRP A 174 -3.76 20.17 -5.18
CA TRP A 174 -5.12 20.62 -5.52
C TRP A 174 -5.14 21.96 -6.26
N ALA A 175 -4.14 22.80 -6.04
CA ALA A 175 -4.00 24.06 -6.78
C ALA A 175 -3.74 23.83 -8.28
N SER A 176 -3.27 22.64 -8.67
CA SER A 176 -3.04 22.26 -10.06
C SER A 176 -4.16 21.42 -10.66
N VAL A 177 -5.26 21.21 -9.94
CA VAL A 177 -6.39 20.39 -10.42
C VAL A 177 -7.31 21.25 -11.31
N PRO A 178 -7.53 20.85 -12.59
CA PRO A 178 -8.46 21.54 -13.47
C PRO A 178 -9.90 21.41 -12.97
N ALA A 179 -10.79 22.28 -13.45
CA ALA A 179 -12.19 22.34 -13.01
C ALA A 179 -12.94 20.99 -13.11
N GLU A 180 -12.65 20.17 -14.13
CA GLU A 180 -13.18 18.80 -14.26
C GLU A 180 -12.75 17.86 -13.13
N GLY A 181 -11.53 18.03 -12.61
CA GLY A 181 -11.03 17.26 -11.48
C GLY A 181 -11.56 17.75 -10.13
N LYS A 182 -12.09 18.99 -10.03
CA LYS A 182 -12.60 19.54 -8.77
C LYS A 182 -13.83 18.81 -8.24
N ALA A 183 -14.68 18.26 -9.11
CA ALA A 183 -15.85 17.47 -8.69
C ALA A 183 -15.42 16.10 -8.10
N ALA A 184 -14.46 15.45 -8.75
CA ALA A 184 -13.83 14.23 -8.21
C ALA A 184 -13.12 14.54 -6.89
N LEU A 185 -12.44 15.68 -6.80
CA LEU A 185 -11.77 16.14 -5.59
C LEU A 185 -12.75 16.43 -4.46
N ALA A 186 -13.89 17.08 -4.73
CA ALA A 186 -14.92 17.34 -3.72
C ALA A 186 -15.45 16.02 -3.13
N THR A 187 -15.69 15.01 -3.98
CA THR A 187 -16.15 13.69 -3.53
C THR A 187 -15.09 12.97 -2.70
N ALA A 188 -13.83 13.00 -3.13
CA ALA A 188 -12.71 12.41 -2.40
C ALA A 188 -12.49 13.10 -1.04
N CYS A 189 -12.52 14.44 -1.01
CA CYS A 189 -12.41 15.24 0.20
C CYS A 189 -13.55 14.95 1.19
N LYS A 190 -14.79 14.81 0.71
CA LYS A 190 -15.93 14.41 1.53
C LYS A 190 -15.70 13.07 2.22
N SER A 191 -15.37 12.04 1.43
CA SER A 191 -15.11 10.70 1.96
C SER A 191 -13.95 10.69 2.97
N ALA A 192 -12.89 11.46 2.69
CA ALA A 192 -11.75 11.56 3.58
C ALA A 192 -12.09 12.34 4.86
N ALA A 193 -12.89 13.41 4.76
CA ALA A 193 -13.41 14.15 5.91
C ALA A 193 -14.25 13.26 6.82
N ASP A 194 -15.13 12.43 6.26
CA ASP A 194 -15.97 11.52 7.05
C ASP A 194 -15.14 10.45 7.76
N ALA A 195 -14.13 9.88 7.10
CA ALA A 195 -13.21 8.91 7.72
C ALA A 195 -12.38 9.54 8.86
N VAL A 196 -11.92 10.78 8.67
CA VAL A 196 -11.18 11.49 9.72
C VAL A 196 -12.10 11.90 10.87
N LYS A 197 -13.33 12.36 10.59
CA LYS A 197 -14.33 12.65 11.63
C LYS A 197 -14.68 11.39 12.43
N GLN A 198 -14.79 10.24 11.79
CA GLN A 198 -14.99 8.96 12.48
C GLN A 198 -13.81 8.62 13.40
N SER A 199 -12.58 8.87 12.94
CA SER A 199 -11.38 8.68 13.77
C SER A 199 -11.31 9.68 14.92
N ALA A 200 -11.77 10.92 14.69
CA ALA A 200 -11.86 11.97 15.71
C ALA A 200 -12.98 11.73 16.73
N ALA A 201 -13.98 10.90 16.42
CA ALA A 201 -14.98 10.48 17.40
C ALA A 201 -14.34 9.69 18.57
N ALA A 202 -13.25 8.96 18.31
CA ALA A 202 -12.48 8.29 19.36
C ALA A 202 -11.71 9.28 20.28
N CYS A 203 -11.56 10.52 19.84
CA CYS A 203 -10.84 11.59 20.53
C CYS A 203 -11.71 12.48 21.41
N ASN A 204 -13.03 12.42 21.22
CA ASN A 204 -14.00 12.93 22.19
C ASN A 204 -14.22 11.91 23.33
#